data_AF-A0A258DVU5-F1
#
_entry.id   AF-A0A258DVU5-F1
#
_cell.length_a   1.000
_cell.length_b   1.000
_cell.length_c   1.000
_cell.angle_alpha   90.00
_cell.angle_beta   90.00
_cell.angle_gamma   90.00
#
_symmetry.space_group_name_H-M   'P 1'
#
loop_
_entity.id
_entity.type
_entity.pdbx_description
1 polymer ?
#
loop_
_entity_poly.entity_id
_entity_poly.type
_entity_poly.pdbx_seq_one_letter_code
_entity_poly.pdbx_strand_id
1 'polypeptide(L)' 'MAQLLIRNVPEETVAFFKARAQRNGNSLEQEIRNLLDANRTLTAEEKMAFSRKIRAQTRRNDPPLSLDEIREGLE' A
#
# COMPACT_ATOMS: atom_id res chain seq x y z
N MET A 1 0.14 15.23 -19.10
CA MET A 1 0.86 14.00 -18.71
C MET A 1 2.29 14.40 -18.36
N ALA A 2 2.80 13.96 -17.21
CA ALA A 2 4.18 14.19 -16.79
C ALA A 2 5.05 12.98 -17.14
N GLN A 3 6.34 13.22 -17.41
CA GLN A 3 7.33 12.18 -17.69
C GLN A 3 8.45 12.23 -16.65
N LEU A 4 8.92 11.06 -16.23
CA LEU A 4 10.03 10.91 -15.29
C LEU A 4 11.17 10.13 -15.98
N LEU A 5 12.40 10.59 -15.81
CA LEU A 5 13.61 9.90 -16.24
C LEU A 5 14.47 9.64 -15.01
N ILE A 6 14.68 8.37 -14.67
CA ILE A 6 15.53 7.96 -13.54
C ILE A 6 16.79 7.33 -14.11
N ARG A 7 17.95 7.94 -13.83
CA ARG A 7 19.25 7.50 -14.33
C ARG A 7 20.00 6.71 -13.27
N ASN A 8 20.91 5.84 -13.72
CA ASN A 8 21.83 5.08 -12.86
C ASN A 8 21.14 4.24 -11.78
N VAL A 9 20.00 3.63 -12.12
CA VAL A 9 19.35 2.66 -11.22
C VAL A 9 20.15 1.36 -11.25
N PRO A 10 20.52 0.79 -10.09
CA PRO A 10 21.22 -0.49 -10.04
C PRO A 10 20.43 -1.58 -10.77
N GLU A 11 21.13 -2.43 -11.53
CA GLU A 11 20.49 -3.44 -12.38
C GLU A 11 19.68 -4.44 -11.55
N GLU A 12 20.17 -4.79 -10.35
CA GLU A 12 19.47 -5.67 -9.43
C GLU A 12 18.12 -5.11 -8.99
N THR A 13 18.02 -3.79 -8.86
CA THR A 13 16.76 -3.11 -8.51
C THR A 13 15.77 -3.22 -9.67
N VAL A 14 16.23 -2.98 -10.89
CA VAL A 14 15.39 -3.10 -12.09
C VAL A 14 14.91 -4.55 -12.29
N ALA A 15 15.80 -5.52 -12.09
CA ALA A 15 15.47 -6.94 -12.20
C ALA A 15 14.40 -7.36 -11.17
N PHE A 16 14.52 -6.91 -9.93
CA PHE A 16 13.53 -7.17 -8.88
C PHE A 16 12.13 -6.66 -9.28
N PHE A 17 12.03 -5.41 -9.75
CA PHE A 17 10.74 -4.84 -10.14
C PHE A 17 10.18 -5.44 -11.43
N LYS A 18 11.02 -5.87 -12.38
CA LYS A 18 10.56 -6.63 -13.55
C LYS A 18 9.91 -7.96 -13.14
N ALA A 19 10.55 -8.71 -12.24
CA ALA A 19 10.00 -9.95 -11.73
C ALA A 19 8.70 -9.75 -10.94
N ARG A 20 8.61 -8.65 -10.17
CA ARG A 20 7.38 -8.25 -9.48
C ARG A 20 6.26 -7.89 -10.46
N ALA A 21 6.55 -7.10 -11.48
CA ALA A 21 5.58 -6.72 -12.51
C ALA A 21 5.03 -7.94 -13.25
N GLN A 22 5.89 -8.91 -13.62
CA GLN A 22 5.47 -10.14 -14.27
C GLN A 22 4.55 -10.98 -13.38
N ARG A 23 4.84 -11.11 -12.08
CA ARG A 23 3.96 -11.79 -11.11
C ARG A 23 2.58 -11.15 -11.00
N ASN A 24 2.52 -9.83 -11.15
CA ASN A 24 1.28 -9.06 -11.06
C ASN A 24 0.55 -8.93 -12.41
N GLY A 25 1.08 -9.50 -13.51
CA GLY A 25 0.52 -9.34 -14.85
C GLY A 25 0.64 -7.92 -15.42
N ASN A 26 1.56 -7.11 -14.89
CA ASN A 26 1.75 -5.70 -15.25
C ASN A 26 3.01 -5.49 -16.09
N SER A 27 3.06 -4.36 -16.81
CA SER A 27 4.33 -3.85 -17.34
C SER A 27 5.19 -3.28 -16.20
N LEU A 28 6.51 -3.22 -16.39
CA LEU A 28 7.40 -2.57 -15.43
C LEU A 28 6.98 -1.12 -15.17
N GLU A 29 6.62 -0.39 -16.23
CA GLU A 29 6.16 0.99 -16.10
C GLU A 29 4.91 1.09 -15.21
N GLN A 30 3.92 0.23 -15.44
CA GLN A 30 2.70 0.23 -14.63
C GLN A 30 2.99 -0.14 -13.17
N GLU A 31 3.88 -1.10 -12.93
CA GLU A 31 4.30 -1.46 -11.57
C GLU A 31 4.96 -0.28 -10.85
N ILE A 32 5.82 0.47 -11.54
CA ILE A 32 6.45 1.68 -10.97
C ILE A 32 5.41 2.79 -10.73
N ARG A 33 4.44 2.98 -11.64
CA ARG A 33 3.33 3.93 -11.42
C ARG A 33 2.52 3.56 -10.18
N ASN A 34 2.14 2.30 -10.05
CA ASN A 34 1.43 1.79 -8.88
C ASN A 34 2.25 2.00 -7.59
N LEU A 35 3.57 1.82 -7.65
CA LEU A 35 4.44 2.06 -6.52
C LEU A 35 4.48 3.55 -6.13
N LEU A 36 4.59 4.45 -7.11
CA LEU A 36 4.55 5.89 -6.86
C LEU A 36 3.22 6.32 -6.25
N ASP A 37 2.10 5.81 -6.76
CA ASP A 37 0.77 6.09 -6.22
C ASP A 37 0.61 5.54 -4.80
N ALA A 38 1.07 4.31 -4.54
CA ALA A 38 1.01 3.68 -3.22
C ALA A 38 1.89 4.40 -2.18
N ASN A 39 3.00 5.01 -2.61
CA ASN A 39 3.91 5.75 -1.74
C ASN A 39 3.58 7.25 -1.68
N ARG A 40 2.52 7.70 -2.35
CA ARG A 40 2.03 9.06 -2.19
C ARG A 40 1.43 9.18 -0.79
N THR A 41 2.03 10.04 0.04
CA THR A 41 1.44 10.38 1.34
C THR A 41 0.02 10.88 1.14
N LEU A 42 -0.95 10.24 1.80
CA LEU A 42 -2.33 10.70 1.79
C LEU A 42 -2.39 12.16 2.26
N THR A 43 -3.12 12.98 1.52
CA THR A 43 -3.50 14.34 1.95
C THR A 43 -4.33 14.26 3.25
N ALA A 44 -4.46 15.38 3.96
CA ALA A 44 -5.29 15.42 5.16
C ALA A 44 -6.74 15.00 4.89
N GLU A 45 -7.28 15.37 3.73
CA GLU A 45 -8.63 15.00 3.31
C GLU A 45 -8.75 13.49 3.03
N GLU A 46 -7.79 12.91 2.31
CA GLU A 46 -7.75 11.47 2.03
C GLU A 46 -7.55 10.65 3.31
N LYS A 47 -6.75 11.14 4.26
CA LYS A 47 -6.61 10.53 5.59
C LYS A 47 -7.95 10.51 6.34
N MET A 48 -8.69 11.62 6.31
CA MET A 48 -10.00 11.70 6.94
C MET A 48 -11.04 10.81 6.24
N ALA A 49 -11.01 10.73 4.91
CA ALA A 49 -11.87 9.82 4.15
C ALA A 49 -11.57 8.35 4.46
N PHE A 50 -10.29 7.99 4.52
CA PHE A 50 -9.84 6.65 4.92
C PHE A 50 -10.28 6.30 6.35
N SER A 51 -10.07 7.21 7.31
CA SER A 51 -10.54 7.04 8.70
C SER A 51 -12.06 6.82 8.77
N ARG A 52 -12.86 7.60 8.04
CA ARG A 52 -14.32 7.41 7.97
C ARG A 52 -14.70 6.05 7.38
N LYS A 53 -14.01 5.60 6.32
CA LYS A 53 -14.24 4.29 5.69
C LYS A 53 -13.96 3.15 6.68
N ILE A 54 -12.80 3.17 7.34
CA ILE A 54 -12.44 2.16 8.35
C ILE A 54 -13.46 2.16 9.49
N ARG A 55 -13.82 3.33 10.02
CA ARG A 55 -14.84 3.45 11.08
C ARG A 55 -16.21 2.91 10.67
N ALA A 56 -16.58 3.03 9.40
CA ALA A 56 -17.84 2.47 8.89
C ALA A 56 -17.79 0.94 8.72
N GLN A 57 -16.59 0.38 8.54
CA GLN A 57 -16.36 -1.06 8.41
C GLN A 57 -16.21 -1.77 9.76
N THR A 58 -15.72 -1.06 10.78
CA THR A 58 -15.67 -1.55 12.17
C THR A 58 -17.06 -1.48 12.79
N ARG A 59 -17.53 -2.55 13.44
CA ARG A 59 -18.81 -2.48 14.16
C ARG A 59 -18.62 -1.55 15.35
N ARG A 60 -19.59 -0.68 15.57
CA ARG A 60 -19.53 0.40 16.59
C ARG A 60 -19.34 -0.11 18.02
N ASN A 61 -19.55 -1.41 18.25
CA ASN A 61 -19.58 -2.06 19.55
C ASN A 61 -18.59 -3.23 19.68
N ASP A 62 -17.62 -3.38 18.77
CA ASP A 62 -16.57 -4.38 18.98
C ASP A 62 -15.76 -3.94 20.22
N PRO A 63 -15.72 -4.75 21.30
CA PRO A 63 -14.95 -4.41 22.47
C PRO A 63 -13.48 -4.31 22.08
N PRO A 64 -12.70 -3.39 22.71
CA PRO A 64 -11.27 -3.38 22.52
C PRO A 64 -10.72 -4.75 22.93
N LEU A 65 -9.83 -5.31 22.12
CA LEU A 65 -9.13 -6.54 22.46
C LEU A 65 -8.36 -6.33 23.77
N SER A 66 -8.49 -7.28 24.68
CA SER A 66 -7.63 -7.40 25.85
C SER A 66 -6.20 -7.73 25.42
N LEU A 67 -5.24 -7.46 26.31
CA LEU A 67 -3.83 -7.75 26.03
C LEU A 67 -3.56 -9.23 25.80
N ASP A 68 -4.40 -10.11 26.35
CA ASP A 68 -4.27 -11.55 26.20
C ASP A 68 -4.83 -12.01 24.85
N GLU A 69 -5.98 -11.48 24.40
CA GLU A 69 -6.51 -11.73 23.05
C GLU A 69 -5.57 -11.25 21.93
N ILE A 70 -4.85 -10.14 22.14
CA ILE A 70 -3.84 -9.65 21.18
C ILE A 70 -2.64 -10.60 21.13
N ARG A 71 -2.26 -11.21 22.26
CA ARG A 71 -1.08 -12.08 22.38
C ARG A 71 -1.35 -13.48 21.83
N GLU A 72 -2.53 -14.02 22.09
CA GLU A 72 -2.89 -15.41 21.76
C GLU A 72 -3.61 -15.54 20.41
N GLY A 73 -4.14 -14.44 19.87
CA GLY A 73 -4.98 -14.43 18.67
C GLY A 73 -6.44 -14.70 19.01
N LEU A 74 -7.35 -14.22 18.16
CA LEU A 74 -8.78 -14.52 18.30
C LEU A 74 -9.01 -16.00 17.94
N GLU A 75 -9.61 -16.77 18.86
CA GLU A 75 -10.07 -18.16 18.61
C GLU A 75 -11.11 -18.25 17.48
#